data_AF-A0AAD4YT50-F1
#
_entry.id   AF-A0AAD4YT50-F1
#
_cell.length_a   1.000
_cell.length_b   1.000
_cell.length_c   1.000
_cell.angle_alpha   90.00
_cell.angle_beta   90.00
_cell.angle_gamma   90.00
#
_symmetry.space_group_name_H-M   'P 1'
#
loop_
_entity.id
_entity.type
_entity.pdbx_description
1 polymer ?
#
loop_
_entity_poly.entity_id
_entity_poly.type
_entity_poly.pdbx_seq_one_letter_code
_entity_poly.pdbx_strand_id
1 'polypeptide(L)'
;MFEVPVANGSGSYPFSVDVPRNTRFLFSNKTVTQAKAIAKSNVYLLKPGSSAQEHFEKLVNLLEQYYHPSNGGRWTYALERFLLYLVVSFQKRLQHEQL
;
A
#
# COMPACT_ATOMS: atom_id res chain seq x y z
N MET A 1 3.34 -4.68 -1.45
CA MET A 1 2.21 -5.42 -0.89
C MET A 1 2.36 -5.24 0.61
N PHE A 2 1.32 -4.74 1.26
CA PHE A 2 1.29 -4.61 2.72
C PHE A 2 0.49 -5.80 3.25
N GLU A 3 1.07 -6.50 4.21
CA GLU A 3 0.48 -7.71 4.80
C GLU A 3 -0.11 -7.37 6.14
N VAL A 4 -1.43 -7.45 6.23
CA VAL A 4 -2.17 -7.16 7.46
C VAL A 4 -2.88 -8.43 7.93
N PRO A 5 -2.86 -8.77 9.23
CA PRO A 5 -3.46 -10.00 9.74
C PRO A 5 -4.98 -9.88 9.73
N VAL A 6 -5.67 -10.89 9.19
CA VAL A 6 -7.13 -10.96 9.20
C VAL A 6 -7.55 -12.03 10.21
N ALA A 7 -8.34 -11.62 11.21
CA ALA A 7 -8.77 -12.45 12.34
C ALA A 7 -7.58 -13.07 13.14
N ASN A 8 -7.77 -14.26 13.72
CA ASN A 8 -6.75 -14.97 14.50
C ASN A 8 -5.68 -15.67 13.63
N GLY A 9 -5.70 -15.46 12.31
CA GLY A 9 -4.81 -16.12 11.37
C GLY A 9 -3.42 -15.48 11.34
N SER A 10 -2.37 -16.28 11.51
CA SER A 10 -1.04 -15.88 11.03
C SER A 10 -1.09 -15.78 9.51
N GLY A 11 -0.89 -14.59 8.95
CA GLY A 11 -0.91 -14.36 7.50
C GLY A 11 0.02 -15.34 6.78
N SER A 12 -0.55 -16.17 5.91
CA SER A 12 0.18 -17.02 4.97
C SER A 12 -0.09 -16.51 3.56
N TYR A 13 0.94 -16.54 2.71
CA TYR A 13 0.80 -16.10 1.34
C TYR A 13 0.01 -17.15 0.53
N PRO A 14 -0.88 -16.74 -0.39
CA PRO A 14 -1.51 -17.66 -1.33
C PRO A 14 -0.54 -18.15 -2.42
N PHE A 15 0.69 -17.62 -2.47
CA PHE A 15 1.78 -18.03 -3.37
C PHE A 15 3.11 -18.13 -2.60
N SER A 16 3.99 -19.04 -3.03
CA SER A 16 5.34 -19.17 -2.47
C SER A 16 6.11 -17.86 -2.66
N VAL A 17 6.65 -17.30 -1.57
CA VAL A 17 7.74 -16.33 -1.69
C VAL A 17 8.98 -17.18 -1.92
N ASP A 18 9.37 -17.36 -3.18
CA ASP A 18 10.44 -18.29 -3.63
C ASP A 18 11.83 -18.04 -3.03
N VAL A 19 11.95 -17.01 -2.19
CA VAL A 19 13.21 -16.64 -1.57
C VAL A 19 13.05 -16.70 -0.04
N PRO A 20 13.75 -17.64 0.62
CA PRO A 20 13.84 -17.66 2.08
C PRO A 20 14.15 -16.27 2.64
N ARG A 21 13.51 -15.90 3.75
CA ARG A 21 13.63 -14.56 4.34
C ARG A 21 15.09 -14.13 4.55
N ASN A 22 15.95 -15.09 4.87
CA ASN A 22 17.37 -14.90 5.15
C ASN A 22 18.18 -14.60 3.89
N THR A 23 17.73 -14.96 2.69
CA THR A 23 18.46 -14.72 1.43
C THR A 23 17.90 -13.53 0.64
N ARG A 24 16.83 -12.90 1.14
CA ARG A 24 16.14 -11.77 0.47
C ARG A 24 17.04 -10.54 0.27
N PHE A 25 18.11 -10.41 1.04
CA PHE A 25 19.09 -9.31 0.92
C PHE A 25 20.08 -9.49 -0.24
N LEU A 26 20.26 -10.73 -0.73
CA LEU A 26 21.19 -11.04 -1.82
C LEU A 26 20.64 -10.64 -3.20
N PHE A 27 19.33 -10.49 -3.31
CA PHE A 27 18.69 -10.03 -4.52
C PHE A 27 18.47 -8.52 -4.39
N SER A 28 19.10 -7.74 -5.28
CA SER A 28 18.91 -6.29 -5.37
C SER A 28 17.45 -6.00 -5.68
N ASN A 29 16.67 -5.82 -4.63
CA ASN A 29 15.39 -5.14 -4.69
C ASN A 29 15.68 -3.68 -5.08
N LYS A 30 15.83 -3.42 -6.38
CA LYS A 30 15.50 -2.11 -6.96
C LYS A 30 13.98 -1.93 -6.86
N THR A 31 13.47 -2.04 -5.64
CA THR A 31 12.14 -1.64 -5.26
C THR A 31 12.13 -0.14 -5.38
N VAL A 32 11.73 0.38 -6.55
CA VAL A 32 10.76 1.48 -6.50
C VAL A 32 9.76 1.01 -5.47
N THR A 33 9.78 1.64 -4.28
CA THR A 33 9.08 1.14 -3.09
C THR A 33 7.70 0.70 -3.55
N GLN A 34 7.37 -0.59 -3.40
CA GLN A 34 6.15 -1.12 -4.03
C GLN A 34 4.92 -0.31 -3.59
N ALA A 35 4.96 0.21 -2.36
CA ALA A 35 4.04 1.21 -1.83
C ALA A 35 3.91 2.48 -2.70
N LYS A 36 5.03 3.05 -3.20
CA LYS A 36 5.05 4.19 -4.13
C LYS A 36 4.41 3.87 -5.47
N ALA A 37 4.70 2.69 -6.03
CA ALA A 37 4.13 2.27 -7.30
C ALA A 37 2.60 2.07 -7.18
N ILE A 38 2.15 1.37 -6.14
CA ILE A 38 0.72 1.18 -5.83
C ILE A 38 0.03 2.53 -5.60
N ALA A 39 0.62 3.39 -4.76
CA ALA A 39 0.06 4.71 -4.47
C ALA A 39 -0.08 5.57 -5.73
N LYS A 40 0.95 5.60 -6.59
CA LYS A 40 0.89 6.30 -7.87
C LYS A 40 -0.22 5.74 -8.77
N SER A 41 -0.32 4.41 -8.89
CA SER A 41 -1.37 3.77 -9.67
C SER A 41 -2.76 4.18 -9.18
N ASN A 42 -3.01 4.09 -7.86
CA ASN A 42 -4.29 4.48 -7.28
C ASN A 42 -4.61 5.94 -7.60
N VAL A 43 -3.69 6.86 -7.32
CA VAL A 43 -3.91 8.30 -7.52
C VAL A 43 -4.20 8.65 -8.98
N TYR A 44 -3.48 8.08 -9.94
CA TYR A 44 -3.65 8.45 -11.36
C TYR A 44 -4.82 7.72 -12.04
N LEU A 45 -5.32 6.62 -11.45
CA LEU A 45 -6.53 5.94 -11.92
C LEU A 45 -7.82 6.54 -11.35
N LEU A 46 -7.74 7.25 -10.22
CA LEU A 46 -8.92 7.89 -9.60
C LEU A 46 -9.58 8.89 -10.56
N LYS A 47 -10.81 8.60 -10.95
CA LYS A 47 -11.69 9.53 -11.65
C LYS A 47 -13.07 9.52 -11.00
N PRO A 48 -13.81 10.66 -10.98
CA PRO A 48 -15.15 10.70 -10.44
C PRO A 48 -16.05 9.64 -11.09
N GLY A 49 -16.72 8.82 -10.29
CA GLY A 49 -17.62 7.76 -10.76
C GLY A 49 -16.93 6.57 -11.43
N SER A 50 -15.60 6.48 -11.36
CA SER A 50 -14.88 5.31 -11.87
C SER A 50 -14.89 4.16 -10.87
N SER A 51 -14.78 2.93 -11.39
CA SER A 51 -14.57 1.75 -10.53
C SER A 51 -13.34 1.90 -9.64
N ALA A 52 -12.30 2.60 -10.07
CA ALA A 52 -11.11 2.86 -9.27
C ALA A 52 -11.44 3.62 -7.96
N GLN A 53 -12.42 4.52 -7.99
CA GLN A 53 -12.89 5.24 -6.81
C GLN A 53 -13.56 4.29 -5.81
N GLU A 54 -14.46 3.42 -6.27
CA GLU A 54 -15.14 2.43 -5.42
C GLU A 54 -14.16 1.43 -4.80
N HIS A 55 -13.17 0.97 -5.58
CA HIS A 55 -12.15 0.04 -5.07
C HIS A 55 -11.21 0.72 -4.08
N PHE A 56 -10.89 1.99 -4.31
CA PHE A 56 -10.07 2.76 -3.38
C PHE A 56 -10.79 3.01 -2.06
N GLU A 57 -12.09 3.32 -2.08
CA GLU A 57 -12.91 3.45 -0.87
C GLU A 57 -12.92 2.14 -0.06
N LYS A 58 -13.18 1.01 -0.71
CA LYS A 58 -13.10 -0.32 -0.07
C LYS A 58 -11.72 -0.58 0.53
N LEU A 59 -10.65 -0.23 -0.18
CA LEU A 59 -9.28 -0.38 0.33
C LEU A 59 -9.05 0.46 1.59
N VAL A 60 -9.52 1.71 1.61
CA VAL A 60 -9.40 2.59 2.79
C VAL A 60 -10.15 1.99 3.97
N ASN A 61 -11.40 1.57 3.77
CA ASN A 61 -12.23 0.96 4.83
C ASN A 61 -11.58 -0.32 5.40
N LEU A 62 -10.95 -1.15 4.55
CA LEU A 62 -10.24 -2.35 5.00
C LEU A 62 -8.96 -2.03 5.78
N LEU A 63 -8.28 -0.93 5.43
CA LEU A 63 -7.01 -0.57 6.06
C LEU A 63 -7.18 0.29 7.32
N GLU A 64 -8.32 0.95 7.50
CA GLU A 64 -8.59 1.93 8.56
C GLU A 64 -8.19 1.42 9.96
N GLN A 65 -8.61 0.21 10.31
CA GLN A 65 -8.32 -0.39 11.62
C GLN A 65 -6.80 -0.52 11.87
N TYR A 66 -6.00 -0.78 10.85
CA TYR A 66 -4.55 -0.99 10.99
C TYR A 66 -3.76 0.32 11.11
N TYR A 67 -4.39 1.47 10.85
CA TYR A 67 -3.82 2.80 11.09
C TYR A 67 -4.08 3.32 12.51
N HIS A 68 -4.96 2.70 13.29
CA HIS A 68 -5.21 3.11 14.67
C HIS A 68 -3.91 2.97 15.50
N PRO A 69 -3.51 3.97 16.32
CA PRO A 69 -2.25 3.95 17.05
C PRO A 69 -2.04 2.72 17.95
N SER A 70 -3.13 2.18 18.52
CA SER A 70 -3.08 0.98 19.37
C SER A 70 -2.99 -0.34 18.60
N ASN A 71 -3.15 -0.32 17.27
CA ASN A 71 -3.13 -1.53 16.40
C ASN A 71 -1.81 -1.64 15.63
N GLY A 72 -0.74 -1.07 16.17
CA GLY A 72 0.60 -1.14 15.59
C GLY A 72 1.12 -2.57 15.49
N GLY A 73 1.87 -2.86 14.42
CA GLY A 73 2.44 -4.17 14.17
C GLY A 73 3.48 -4.15 13.05
N ARG A 74 3.84 -5.34 12.54
CA ARG A 74 4.84 -5.48 11.47
C ARG A 74 4.44 -4.75 10.18
N TRP A 75 3.16 -4.51 9.97
CA TRP A 75 2.59 -3.78 8.83
C TRP A 75 2.72 -2.27 8.91
N THR A 76 2.90 -1.71 10.11
CA THR A 76 2.80 -0.26 10.35
C THR A 76 3.76 0.53 9.45
N TYR A 77 5.03 0.11 9.35
CA TYR A 77 5.99 0.77 8.47
C TYR A 77 5.57 0.74 6.99
N ALA A 78 5.03 -0.39 6.51
CA ALA A 78 4.60 -0.50 5.12
C ALA A 78 3.37 0.39 4.83
N LEU A 79 2.42 0.46 5.77
CA LEU A 79 1.22 1.29 5.67
C LEU A 79 1.57 2.79 5.76
N GLU A 80 2.44 3.19 6.69
CA GLU A 80 2.93 4.56 6.80
C GLU A 80 3.58 5.04 5.49
N ARG A 81 4.46 4.22 4.91
CA ARG A 81 5.09 4.52 3.62
C ARG A 81 4.06 4.62 2.49
N PHE A 82 3.05 3.75 2.48
CA PHE A 82 1.97 3.81 1.50
C PHE A 82 1.16 5.10 1.60
N LEU A 83 0.76 5.48 2.82
CA LEU A 83 0.02 6.72 3.08
C LEU A 83 0.83 7.96 2.66
N LEU A 84 2.12 8.02 3.03
CA LEU A 84 3.03 9.09 2.60
C LEU A 84 3.05 9.22 1.07
N TYR A 85 3.20 8.10 0.34
CA TYR A 85 3.25 8.14 -1.12
C TYR A 85 1.91 8.46 -1.78
N LEU A 86 0.77 8.10 -1.15
CA LEU A 86 -0.55 8.53 -1.62
C LEU A 86 -0.64 10.05 -1.60
N VAL A 87 -0.32 10.68 -0.46
CA VAL A 87 -0.36 12.14 -0.31
C VAL A 87 0.59 12.82 -1.30
N VAL A 88 1.84 12.37 -1.37
CA VAL A 88 2.84 12.95 -2.29
C VAL A 88 2.42 12.82 -3.75
N SER A 89 1.83 11.68 -4.15
CA SER A 89 1.37 11.48 -5.53
C SER A 89 0.14 12.33 -5.83
N PHE A 90 -0.79 12.42 -4.88
CA PHE A 90 -2.00 13.24 -5.02
C PHE A 90 -1.66 14.72 -5.13
N GLN A 91 -0.77 15.24 -4.29
CA GLN A 91 -0.28 16.61 -4.37
C GLN A 91 0.32 16.92 -5.74
N LYS A 92 1.15 16.02 -6.28
CA LYS A 92 1.74 16.18 -7.63
C LYS A 92 0.69 16.21 -8.72
N ARG A 93 -0.34 15.37 -8.61
CA ARG A 93 -1.44 15.35 -9.56
C ARG A 93 -2.24 16.66 -9.49
N LEU A 94 -2.61 17.12 -8.29
CA LEU A 94 -3.32 18.38 -8.10
C LEU A 94 -2.55 19.57 -8.68
N GLN A 95 -1.25 19.66 -8.39
CA GLN A 95 -0.39 20.71 -8.95
C GLN A 95 -0.34 20.67 -10.48
N HIS A 96 -0.35 19.48 -11.08
CA HIS A 96 -0.34 19.32 -12.53
C HIS A 96 -1.68 19.66 -13.19
N GLU A 97 -2.80 19.43 -12.49
CA GLU A 97 -4.16 19.74 -12.99
C GLU A 97 -4.57 21.21 -12.75
N GLN A 98 -3.92 21.92 -11.82
CA GLN A 98 -4.20 23.32 -11.47
C GLN A 98 -3.30 24.34 -12.18
N LEU A 99 -2.25 23.88 -12.86
CA LEU A 99 -1.37 24.67 -13.74
C LEU A 99 -1.83 24.53 -15.19
#